data_AF-A0A4Z2BXH5-F1
#
_entry.id   AF-A0A4Z2BXH5-F1
#
_cell.length_a   1.000
_cell.length_b   1.000
_cell.length_c   1.000
_cell.angle_alpha   90.00
_cell.angle_beta   90.00
_cell.angle_gamma   90.00
#
_symmetry.space_group_name_H-M   'P 1'
#
loop_
_entity.id
_entity.type
_entity.pdbx_description
1 polymer ?
#
loop_
_entity_poly.entity_id
_entity_poly.type
_entity_poly.pdbx_seq_one_letter_code
_entity_poly.pdbx_strand_id
1 'polypeptide(L)'
;MEDLQVLFWILAAAAGLNAQSFHPGSCPQSPVQVDFNITKYMGTWYEIEKLPAMFERGKCIQATYSLLSDGTVHVHNAELLPNGRINSINGVAKVKNSSQPAILEVSFVTGVPDSPYWVLSSDYQSYSLVYSCFDYFGLFHVDFAWILARTRALSEDTLAQLHRKLEAAGVNVNKLTVTNQSGCDAFPIVDESNDRPIIGILAQEVRYPSPGKFSYIAASYVKTLESAGARVVPVMVNQTEEEYKALFNSINGILFPGGGSNLVTSLYARSAKIFYDLAVEEDYFPVWGTCLGFEELTYLTLGKLVLTRNNMRDVALPLNFTDDAKGSRMFKGFPADLMSDLASESLTANAHKWSLAMSSYNSNVELKKFYKVLSTNSDGTLEFVSTLEGRSTVTYHCCSFGAALIQLSAAYSYPIYGTQWHPEKNPFEFLKAYVPHSPSAVRTTFYMAEFFVSEARKNKHHFQSEAEEQKALIYNYSPVYSAPNSTFVQIYYF
;
A
#
# COMPACT_ATOMS: atom_id res chain seq x y z
N MET A 1 -45.12 -22.57 10.53
CA MET A 1 -44.63 -23.93 10.18
C MET A 1 -43.60 -23.89 9.06
N GLU A 2 -43.63 -22.90 8.17
CA GLU A 2 -42.61 -22.70 7.12
C GLU A 2 -41.28 -22.14 7.68
N ASP A 3 -41.29 -21.33 8.76
CA ASP A 3 -40.06 -20.81 9.39
C ASP A 3 -39.21 -21.89 10.08
N LEU A 4 -39.82 -23.00 10.52
CA LEU A 4 -39.11 -24.11 11.16
C LEU A 4 -38.43 -25.03 10.14
N GLN A 5 -38.93 -25.08 8.90
CA GLN A 5 -38.35 -25.86 7.81
C GLN A 5 -37.10 -25.20 7.23
N VAL A 6 -37.06 -23.86 7.14
CA VAL A 6 -35.86 -23.12 6.70
C VAL A 6 -34.71 -23.31 7.70
N LEU A 7 -35.00 -23.31 9.01
CA LEU A 7 -34.01 -23.61 10.05
C LEU A 7 -33.46 -25.04 9.95
N PHE A 8 -34.33 -26.01 9.62
CA PHE A 8 -33.96 -27.41 9.43
C PHE A 8 -33.08 -27.64 8.18
N TRP A 9 -33.31 -26.90 7.10
CA TRP A 9 -32.46 -26.95 5.90
C TRP A 9 -31.12 -26.23 6.09
N ILE A 10 -31.06 -25.16 6.90
CA ILE A 10 -29.81 -24.50 7.30
C ILE A 10 -28.98 -25.43 8.20
N LEU A 11 -29.61 -26.12 9.16
CA LEU A 11 -28.96 -27.12 10.01
C LEU A 11 -28.51 -28.36 9.21
N ALA A 12 -29.30 -28.81 8.23
CA ALA A 12 -28.96 -29.96 7.39
C ALA A 12 -27.86 -29.66 6.36
N ALA A 13 -27.77 -28.43 5.85
CA ALA A 13 -26.69 -28.02 4.95
C ALA A 13 -25.37 -27.78 5.70
N ALA A 14 -25.41 -27.31 6.95
CA ALA A 14 -24.23 -27.13 7.80
C ALA A 14 -23.70 -28.46 8.37
N ALA A 15 -24.55 -29.47 8.58
CA ALA A 15 -24.14 -30.79 9.08
C ALA A 15 -23.40 -31.65 8.04
N GLY A 16 -23.46 -31.29 6.74
CA GLY A 16 -22.89 -32.08 5.64
C GLY A 16 -21.49 -31.67 5.17
N LEU A 17 -20.94 -30.56 5.66
CA LEU A 17 -19.64 -30.04 5.24
C LEU A 17 -18.81 -29.73 6.48
N ASN A 18 -17.72 -30.48 6.70
CA ASN A 18 -16.69 -30.21 7.71
C ASN A 18 -15.91 -28.89 7.45
N ALA A 19 -16.52 -27.91 6.77
CA ALA A 19 -15.89 -26.66 6.33
C ALA A 19 -15.89 -25.57 7.42
N GLN A 20 -16.76 -25.69 8.43
CA GLN A 20 -16.85 -24.74 9.54
C GLN A 20 -17.38 -25.42 10.81
N SER A 21 -16.87 -24.99 11.97
CA SER A 21 -17.27 -25.55 13.26
C SER A 21 -18.53 -24.84 13.82
N PHE A 22 -19.69 -25.49 13.66
CA PHE A 22 -21.00 -25.03 14.15
C PHE A 22 -21.44 -25.81 15.39
N HIS A 23 -22.00 -25.10 16.37
CA HIS A 23 -22.54 -25.71 17.60
C HIS A 23 -23.83 -25.01 18.06
N PRO A 24 -24.77 -25.74 18.69
CA PRO A 24 -25.96 -25.14 19.29
C PRO A 24 -25.63 -24.33 20.55
N GLY A 25 -26.44 -23.29 20.82
CA GLY A 25 -26.33 -22.45 22.01
C GLY A 25 -25.24 -21.36 21.91
N SER A 26 -25.02 -20.65 23.02
CA SER A 26 -24.06 -19.55 23.12
C SER A 26 -22.60 -20.00 23.20
N CYS A 27 -21.69 -19.07 22.89
CA CYS A 27 -20.26 -19.27 23.04
C CYS A 27 -19.87 -19.70 24.47
N PRO A 28 -18.99 -20.71 24.62
CA PRO A 28 -18.51 -21.12 25.93
C PRO A 28 -17.65 -20.04 26.57
N GLN A 29 -17.74 -19.92 27.89
CA GLN A 29 -16.82 -19.09 28.67
C GLN A 29 -15.52 -19.87 28.89
N SER A 30 -14.45 -19.45 28.24
CA SER A 30 -13.14 -20.11 28.35
C SER A 30 -12.16 -19.25 29.15
N PRO A 31 -11.38 -19.84 30.08
CA PRO A 31 -10.37 -19.09 30.81
C PRO A 31 -9.28 -18.60 29.85
N VAL A 32 -9.04 -17.30 29.84
CA VAL A 32 -7.97 -16.66 29.06
C VAL A 32 -6.70 -16.53 29.90
N GLN A 33 -5.57 -16.36 29.23
CA GLN A 33 -4.28 -16.22 29.90
C GLN A 33 -4.26 -15.02 30.86
N VAL A 34 -3.87 -15.28 32.10
CA VAL A 34 -3.65 -14.25 33.13
C VAL A 34 -2.33 -13.51 32.84
N ASP A 35 -2.30 -12.21 33.13
CA ASP A 35 -1.12 -11.34 32.96
C ASP A 35 -0.53 -11.35 31.56
N PHE A 36 -1.39 -11.45 30.54
CA PHE A 36 -0.95 -11.50 29.15
C PHE A 36 -0.19 -10.23 28.75
N ASN A 37 1.07 -10.40 28.32
CA ASN A 37 1.92 -9.33 27.85
C ASN A 37 1.91 -9.26 26.31
N ILE A 38 1.23 -8.26 25.78
CA ILE A 38 1.08 -8.07 24.33
C ILE A 38 2.43 -7.82 23.63
N THR A 39 3.37 -7.11 24.26
CA THR A 39 4.68 -6.81 23.67
C THR A 39 5.51 -8.09 23.46
N LYS A 40 5.43 -9.06 24.38
CA LYS A 40 6.10 -10.37 24.23
C LYS A 40 5.46 -11.24 23.15
N TYR A 41 4.22 -10.95 22.75
CA TYR A 41 3.49 -11.69 21.74
C TYR A 41 3.87 -11.33 20.29
N MET A 42 4.60 -10.22 20.11
CA MET A 42 4.98 -9.69 18.79
C MET A 42 5.85 -10.67 17.98
N GLY A 43 5.95 -10.43 16.68
CA GLY A 43 6.67 -11.25 15.71
C GLY A 43 5.78 -12.30 15.04
N THR A 44 6.42 -13.24 14.34
CA THR A 44 5.73 -14.25 13.54
C THR A 44 5.36 -15.48 14.37
N TRP A 45 4.20 -16.03 14.05
CA TRP A 45 3.65 -17.29 14.53
C TRP A 45 3.19 -18.13 13.34
N TYR A 46 3.58 -19.40 13.31
CA TYR A 46 3.16 -20.38 12.31
C TYR A 46 1.96 -21.16 12.81
N GLU A 47 0.94 -21.31 11.97
CA GLU A 47 -0.23 -22.12 12.30
C GLU A 47 0.11 -23.62 12.18
N ILE A 48 -0.08 -24.37 13.26
CA ILE A 48 0.22 -25.80 13.34
C ILE A 48 -1.05 -26.62 13.18
N GLU A 49 -2.10 -26.27 13.90
CA GLU A 49 -3.42 -26.88 13.79
C GLU A 49 -4.51 -25.83 13.96
N LYS A 50 -5.68 -26.11 13.38
CA LYS A 50 -6.85 -25.25 13.52
C LYS A 50 -8.16 -26.00 13.44
N LEU A 51 -9.22 -25.41 13.99
CA LEU A 51 -10.57 -25.78 13.59
C LEU A 51 -10.82 -25.36 12.12
N PRO A 52 -11.74 -26.03 11.41
CA PRO A 52 -12.03 -25.69 10.02
C PRO A 52 -12.36 -24.21 9.86
N ALA A 53 -11.56 -23.52 9.04
CA ALA A 53 -11.66 -22.11 8.75
C ALA A 53 -11.68 -21.91 7.23
N MET A 54 -12.88 -21.74 6.66
CA MET A 54 -13.08 -21.75 5.21
C MET A 54 -12.37 -20.63 4.42
N PHE A 55 -11.88 -19.61 5.12
CA PHE A 55 -11.12 -18.49 4.57
C PHE A 55 -9.62 -18.78 4.46
N GLU A 56 -9.11 -19.82 5.10
CA GLU A 56 -7.72 -20.28 5.04
C GLU A 56 -7.61 -21.56 4.20
N ARG A 57 -7.16 -21.43 2.95
CA ARG A 57 -7.21 -22.50 1.93
C ARG A 57 -5.85 -22.98 1.46
N GLY A 58 -4.79 -22.27 1.84
CA GLY A 58 -3.42 -22.53 1.46
C GLY A 58 -2.65 -23.41 2.43
N LYS A 59 -1.34 -23.41 2.25
CA LYS A 59 -0.35 -24.00 3.14
C LYS A 59 0.57 -22.90 3.70
N CYS A 60 1.48 -23.25 4.60
CA CYS A 60 2.48 -22.35 5.15
C CYS A 60 1.89 -21.11 5.87
N ILE A 61 0.73 -21.29 6.51
CA ILE A 61 -0.03 -20.19 7.10
C ILE A 61 0.75 -19.59 8.27
N GLN A 62 0.89 -18.27 8.27
CA GLN A 62 1.57 -17.53 9.32
C GLN A 62 0.85 -16.22 9.66
N ALA A 63 0.96 -15.82 10.92
CA ALA A 63 0.48 -14.56 11.45
C ALA A 63 1.65 -13.77 12.03
N THR A 64 1.84 -12.53 11.58
CA THR A 64 2.89 -11.63 12.09
C THR A 64 2.26 -10.44 12.79
N TYR A 65 2.70 -10.20 14.02
CA TYR A 65 2.18 -9.13 14.87
C TYR A 65 3.26 -8.06 15.09
N SER A 66 2.95 -6.79 14.84
CA SER A 66 3.83 -5.66 15.10
C SER A 66 3.13 -4.56 15.88
N LEU A 67 3.83 -3.97 16.83
CA LEU A 67 3.27 -2.92 17.68
C LEU A 67 3.31 -1.57 16.94
N LEU A 68 2.18 -0.87 16.94
CA LEU A 68 2.05 0.48 16.36
C LEU A 68 2.30 1.54 17.43
N SER A 69 2.64 2.76 16.98
CA SER A 69 2.94 3.90 17.87
C SER A 69 1.76 4.34 18.74
N ASP A 70 0.53 4.03 18.34
CA ASP A 70 -0.70 4.32 19.08
C ASP A 70 -1.05 3.24 20.12
N GLY A 71 -0.23 2.20 20.25
CA GLY A 71 -0.44 1.08 21.18
C GLY A 71 -1.34 -0.03 20.64
N THR A 72 -1.86 0.09 19.41
CA THR A 72 -2.55 -1.01 18.73
C THR A 72 -1.55 -1.97 18.08
N VAL A 73 -2.01 -3.17 17.68
CA VAL A 73 -1.18 -4.19 17.05
C VAL A 73 -1.58 -4.33 15.59
N HIS A 74 -0.64 -4.15 14.68
CA HIS A 74 -0.81 -4.54 13.29
C HIS A 74 -0.72 -6.06 13.17
N VAL A 75 -1.68 -6.65 12.45
CA VAL A 75 -1.80 -8.10 12.21
C VAL A 75 -1.64 -8.35 10.72
N HIS A 76 -0.64 -9.14 10.34
CA HIS A 76 -0.45 -9.58 8.96
C HIS A 76 -0.56 -11.11 8.89
N ASN A 77 -1.63 -11.61 8.26
CA ASN A 77 -1.80 -13.03 8.00
C ASN A 77 -1.46 -13.33 6.55
N ALA A 78 -0.76 -14.43 6.29
CA ALA A 78 -0.40 -14.84 4.95
C ALA A 78 -0.46 -16.37 4.80
N GLU A 79 -0.78 -16.82 3.60
CA GLU A 79 -0.78 -18.24 3.19
C GLU A 79 -0.24 -18.41 1.76
N LEU A 80 0.28 -19.61 1.45
CA LEU A 80 0.76 -19.99 0.13
C LEU A 80 -0.31 -20.83 -0.56
N LEU A 81 -0.84 -20.30 -1.66
CA LEU A 81 -1.88 -20.94 -2.44
C LEU A 81 -1.32 -22.06 -3.34
N PRO A 82 -2.17 -23.00 -3.82
CA PRO A 82 -1.74 -24.08 -4.71
C PRO A 82 -1.11 -23.62 -6.02
N ASN A 83 -1.40 -22.40 -6.48
CA ASN A 83 -0.83 -21.80 -7.68
C ASN A 83 0.54 -21.14 -7.45
N GLY A 84 1.10 -21.23 -6.24
CA GLY A 84 2.37 -20.63 -5.86
C GLY A 84 2.29 -19.15 -5.47
N ARG A 85 1.12 -18.51 -5.55
CA ARG A 85 0.92 -17.13 -5.11
C ARG A 85 0.75 -17.06 -3.59
N ILE A 86 1.19 -15.95 -3.01
CA ILE A 86 0.92 -15.63 -1.61
C ILE A 86 -0.41 -14.90 -1.53
N ASN A 87 -1.33 -15.40 -0.70
CA ASN A 87 -2.53 -14.68 -0.30
C ASN A 87 -2.28 -14.08 1.09
N SER A 88 -2.63 -12.81 1.30
CA SER A 88 -2.40 -12.15 2.59
C SER A 88 -3.47 -11.12 2.93
N ILE A 89 -3.60 -10.83 4.23
CA ILE A 89 -4.53 -9.84 4.76
C ILE A 89 -3.90 -9.09 5.92
N ASN A 90 -4.09 -7.76 5.93
CA ASN A 90 -3.67 -6.89 7.02
C ASN A 90 -4.87 -6.52 7.88
N GLY A 91 -4.64 -6.37 9.18
CA GLY A 91 -5.63 -5.96 10.16
C GLY A 91 -5.01 -5.23 11.33
N VAL A 92 -5.86 -4.82 12.26
CA VAL A 92 -5.49 -4.16 13.51
C VAL A 92 -6.16 -4.89 14.66
N ALA A 93 -5.39 -5.22 15.69
CA ALA A 93 -5.86 -5.78 16.94
C ALA A 93 -5.71 -4.75 18.07
N LYS A 94 -6.72 -4.68 18.93
CA LYS A 94 -6.72 -3.86 20.15
C LYS A 94 -7.13 -4.70 21.35
N VAL A 95 -6.61 -4.36 22.52
CA VAL A 95 -7.05 -4.97 23.78
C VAL A 95 -8.46 -4.47 24.09
N LYS A 96 -9.42 -5.40 24.26
CA LYS A 96 -10.82 -5.05 24.53
C LYS A 96 -11.00 -4.37 25.88
N ASN A 97 -10.34 -4.91 26.91
CA ASN A 97 -10.39 -4.42 28.28
C ASN A 97 -9.02 -4.64 28.93
N SER A 98 -8.43 -3.58 29.48
CA SER A 98 -7.10 -3.65 30.12
C SER A 98 -7.05 -4.62 31.31
N SER A 99 -8.19 -4.92 31.95
CA SER A 99 -8.30 -5.92 33.01
C SER A 99 -8.22 -7.37 32.50
N GLN A 100 -8.39 -7.60 31.20
CA GLN A 100 -8.28 -8.91 30.56
C GLN A 100 -7.47 -8.78 29.24
N PRO A 101 -6.14 -8.56 29.34
CA PRO A 101 -5.31 -8.20 28.18
C PRO A 101 -5.19 -9.30 27.13
N ALA A 102 -5.54 -10.55 27.48
CA ALA A 102 -5.58 -11.70 26.56
C ALA A 102 -6.81 -11.72 25.63
N ILE A 103 -7.77 -10.81 25.82
CA ILE A 103 -8.96 -10.66 24.97
C ILE A 103 -8.75 -9.49 24.03
N LEU A 104 -8.45 -9.83 22.77
CA LEU A 104 -8.28 -8.86 21.70
C LEU A 104 -9.53 -8.80 20.83
N GLU A 105 -9.74 -7.63 20.23
CA GLU A 105 -10.68 -7.39 19.14
C GLU A 105 -9.85 -7.12 17.88
N VAL A 106 -10.00 -7.99 16.89
CA VAL A 106 -9.22 -7.95 15.64
C VAL A 106 -10.13 -7.51 14.50
N SER A 107 -9.70 -6.47 13.80
CA SER A 107 -10.40 -5.88 12.68
C SER A 107 -9.56 -5.99 11.43
N PHE A 108 -10.08 -6.66 10.40
CA PHE A 108 -9.43 -6.73 9.08
C PHE A 108 -10.08 -5.80 8.07
N VAL A 109 -11.31 -5.32 8.34
CA VAL A 109 -12.12 -4.53 7.41
C VAL A 109 -12.96 -3.51 8.18
N THR A 110 -12.83 -2.23 7.82
CA THR A 110 -13.63 -1.15 8.40
C THR A 110 -15.13 -1.36 8.12
N GLY A 111 -15.96 -1.34 9.17
CA GLY A 111 -17.41 -1.51 9.08
C GLY A 111 -17.90 -2.95 9.23
N VAL A 112 -17.00 -3.92 9.33
CA VAL A 112 -17.30 -5.28 9.79
C VAL A 112 -17.08 -5.34 11.31
N PRO A 113 -17.93 -6.04 12.08
CA PRO A 113 -17.72 -6.21 13.51
C PRO A 113 -16.34 -6.83 13.80
N ASP A 114 -15.67 -6.31 14.82
CA ASP A 114 -14.37 -6.84 15.24
C ASP A 114 -14.51 -8.30 15.70
N SER A 115 -13.58 -9.13 15.25
CA SER A 115 -13.53 -10.54 15.60
C SER A 115 -12.91 -10.71 16.99
N PRO A 116 -13.54 -11.46 17.90
CA PRO A 116 -12.92 -11.79 19.18
C PRO A 116 -11.71 -12.69 18.95
N TYR A 117 -10.59 -12.39 19.61
CA TYR A 117 -9.37 -13.21 19.55
C TYR A 117 -8.87 -13.40 20.98
N TRP A 118 -9.06 -14.59 21.53
CA TRP A 118 -8.78 -14.88 22.93
C TRP A 118 -7.55 -15.77 23.02
N VAL A 119 -6.48 -15.25 23.64
CA VAL A 119 -5.30 -16.06 23.94
C VAL A 119 -5.59 -16.87 25.19
N LEU A 120 -5.86 -18.16 25.02
CA LEU A 120 -6.11 -19.08 26.13
C LEU A 120 -4.82 -19.41 26.89
N SER A 121 -3.71 -19.56 26.16
CA SER A 121 -2.40 -19.87 26.74
C SER A 121 -1.28 -19.64 25.75
N SER A 122 -0.21 -18.97 26.17
CA SER A 122 1.03 -18.83 25.42
C SER A 122 2.21 -18.73 26.38
N ASP A 123 3.32 -19.34 26.00
CA ASP A 123 4.62 -19.13 26.67
C ASP A 123 5.47 -18.05 25.97
N TYR A 124 4.92 -17.40 24.93
CA TYR A 124 5.52 -16.38 24.06
C TYR A 124 6.68 -16.85 23.18
N GLN A 125 7.32 -17.97 23.51
CA GLN A 125 8.59 -18.41 22.93
C GLN A 125 8.45 -19.65 22.07
N SER A 126 7.45 -20.49 22.32
CA SER A 126 7.26 -21.73 21.57
C SER A 126 5.85 -21.86 21.02
N TYR A 127 4.81 -21.58 21.81
CA TYR A 127 3.42 -21.80 21.41
C TYR A 127 2.46 -20.67 21.81
N SER A 128 1.35 -20.60 21.09
CA SER A 128 0.15 -19.85 21.48
C SER A 128 -1.10 -20.65 21.14
N LEU A 129 -2.05 -20.67 22.07
CA LEU A 129 -3.35 -21.29 21.93
C LEU A 129 -4.42 -20.21 21.89
N VAL A 130 -5.13 -20.14 20.77
CA VAL A 130 -6.07 -19.07 20.48
C VAL A 130 -7.45 -19.66 20.26
N TYR A 131 -8.46 -18.97 20.79
CA TYR A 131 -9.87 -19.28 20.57
C TYR A 131 -10.62 -18.03 20.11
N SER A 132 -11.57 -18.21 19.20
CA SER A 132 -12.48 -17.17 18.73
C SER A 132 -13.87 -17.77 18.61
N CYS A 133 -14.90 -17.02 19.00
CA CYS A 133 -16.27 -17.50 18.94
C CYS A 133 -17.24 -16.37 18.64
N PHE A 134 -18.12 -16.60 17.67
CA PHE A 134 -19.22 -15.71 17.31
C PHE A 134 -20.54 -16.29 17.78
N ASP A 135 -21.21 -15.57 18.67
CA ASP A 135 -22.55 -15.90 19.15
C ASP A 135 -23.61 -15.29 18.21
N TYR A 136 -24.56 -16.10 17.77
CA TYR A 136 -25.69 -15.67 16.95
C TYR A 136 -26.98 -15.74 17.77
N PHE A 137 -27.24 -14.68 18.52
CA PHE A 137 -28.45 -14.48 19.31
C PHE A 137 -28.73 -15.61 20.32
N GLY A 138 -27.67 -16.27 20.82
CA GLY A 138 -27.75 -17.42 21.72
C GLY A 138 -28.38 -18.69 21.14
N LEU A 139 -28.69 -18.71 19.85
CA LEU A 139 -29.27 -19.89 19.18
C LEU A 139 -28.20 -20.90 18.79
N PHE A 140 -27.11 -20.40 18.21
CA PHE A 140 -25.94 -21.18 17.83
C PHE A 140 -24.71 -20.28 17.86
N HIS A 141 -23.54 -20.91 17.83
CA HIS A 141 -22.28 -20.21 17.68
C HIS A 141 -21.38 -20.89 16.65
N VAL A 142 -20.45 -20.10 16.14
CA VAL A 142 -19.36 -20.55 15.28
C VAL A 142 -18.05 -20.30 16.00
N ASP A 143 -17.26 -21.34 16.16
CA ASP A 143 -15.97 -21.25 16.81
C ASP A 143 -14.79 -21.52 15.88
N PHE A 144 -13.67 -20.94 16.26
CA PHE A 144 -12.37 -21.14 15.66
C PHE A 144 -11.36 -21.34 16.79
N ALA A 145 -10.40 -22.20 16.53
CA ALA A 145 -9.26 -22.39 17.41
C ALA A 145 -8.02 -22.53 16.56
N TRP A 146 -6.92 -21.98 17.04
CA TRP A 146 -5.62 -22.11 16.39
C TRP A 146 -4.57 -22.50 17.42
N ILE A 147 -3.78 -23.51 17.09
CA ILE A 147 -2.52 -23.81 17.72
C ILE A 147 -1.43 -23.18 16.87
N LEU A 148 -0.76 -22.19 17.44
CA LEU A 148 0.30 -21.43 16.80
C LEU A 148 1.65 -21.74 17.44
N ALA A 149 2.73 -21.60 16.67
CA ALA A 149 4.08 -21.86 17.15
C ALA A 149 5.11 -20.87 16.60
N ARG A 150 6.23 -20.68 17.33
CA ARG A 150 7.37 -19.89 16.84
C ARG A 150 8.21 -20.62 15.78
N THR A 151 8.03 -21.93 15.67
CA THR A 151 8.62 -22.78 14.64
C THR A 151 7.53 -23.46 13.83
N ARG A 152 7.85 -23.97 12.64
CA ARG A 152 6.89 -24.65 11.74
C ARG A 152 6.40 -26.02 12.23
N ALA A 153 6.78 -26.41 13.44
CA ALA A 153 6.36 -27.63 14.10
C ALA A 153 6.42 -27.43 15.62
N LEU A 154 5.62 -28.22 16.35
CA LEU A 154 5.67 -28.37 17.81
C LEU A 154 5.94 -29.83 18.16
N SER A 155 6.51 -30.06 19.35
CA SER A 155 6.65 -31.41 19.91
C SER A 155 5.27 -32.04 20.20
N GLU A 156 5.16 -33.36 20.08
CA GLU A 156 3.94 -34.11 20.41
C GLU A 156 3.45 -33.85 21.85
N ASP A 157 4.36 -33.76 22.82
CA ASP A 157 4.01 -33.48 24.23
C ASP A 157 3.31 -32.12 24.40
N THR A 158 3.84 -31.09 23.74
CA THR A 158 3.23 -29.75 23.73
C THR A 158 1.86 -29.79 23.06
N LEU A 159 1.72 -30.44 21.89
CA LEU A 159 0.42 -30.57 21.22
C LEU A 159 -0.61 -31.27 22.11
N ALA A 160 -0.25 -32.39 22.74
CA ALA A 160 -1.13 -33.10 23.67
C ALA A 160 -1.52 -32.26 24.89
N GLN A 161 -0.64 -31.37 25.36
CA GLN A 161 -0.98 -30.40 26.40
C GLN A 161 -2.00 -29.37 25.89
N LEU A 162 -1.84 -28.84 24.68
CA LEU A 162 -2.73 -27.83 24.09
C LEU A 162 -4.10 -28.41 23.74
N HIS A 163 -4.15 -29.65 23.25
CA HIS A 163 -5.41 -30.37 23.03
C HIS A 163 -6.22 -30.50 24.32
N ARG A 164 -5.59 -30.91 25.44
CA ARG A 164 -6.28 -30.97 26.75
C ARG A 164 -6.83 -29.61 27.19
N LYS A 165 -6.14 -28.51 26.88
CA LYS A 165 -6.64 -27.16 27.18
C LYS A 165 -7.83 -26.78 26.30
N LEU A 166 -7.83 -27.15 25.02
CA LEU A 166 -8.98 -26.96 24.12
C LEU A 166 -10.19 -27.79 24.55
N GLU A 167 -9.98 -29.06 24.92
CA GLU A 167 -11.04 -29.92 25.46
C GLU A 167 -11.66 -29.33 26.73
N ALA A 168 -10.83 -28.82 27.65
CA ALA A 168 -11.30 -28.13 28.85
C ALA A 168 -12.07 -26.83 28.55
N ALA A 169 -11.80 -26.20 27.39
CA ALA A 169 -12.53 -25.05 26.87
C ALA A 169 -13.80 -25.43 26.09
N GLY A 170 -14.13 -26.72 25.99
CA GLY A 170 -15.31 -27.23 25.28
C GLY A 170 -15.12 -27.42 23.77
N VAL A 171 -13.89 -27.33 23.27
CA VAL A 171 -13.57 -27.52 21.85
C VAL A 171 -13.39 -29.00 21.54
N ASN A 172 -14.05 -29.47 20.47
CA ASN A 172 -13.86 -30.84 19.98
C ASN A 172 -12.56 -30.95 19.16
N VAL A 173 -11.49 -31.37 19.82
CA VAL A 173 -10.15 -31.50 19.22
C VAL A 173 -10.09 -32.49 18.05
N ASN A 174 -11.02 -33.43 17.94
CA ASN A 174 -11.09 -34.35 16.79
C ASN A 174 -11.45 -33.65 15.46
N LYS A 175 -11.93 -32.40 15.52
CA LYS A 175 -12.18 -31.57 14.35
C LYS A 175 -10.98 -30.72 13.93
N LEU A 176 -9.89 -30.71 14.70
CA LEU A 176 -8.69 -29.98 14.33
C LEU A 176 -8.10 -30.56 13.05
N THR A 177 -7.65 -29.68 12.18
CA THR A 177 -6.94 -30.01 10.95
C THR A 177 -5.51 -29.51 11.06
N VAL A 178 -4.56 -30.35 10.67
CA VAL A 178 -3.13 -30.02 10.66
C VAL A 178 -2.85 -29.12 9.48
N THR A 179 -2.17 -28.00 9.74
CA THR A 179 -1.76 -27.06 8.69
C THR A 179 -0.45 -27.52 8.07
N ASN A 180 -0.42 -27.62 6.75
CA ASN A 180 0.78 -28.05 6.03
C ASN A 180 1.86 -26.95 6.08
N GLN A 181 2.93 -27.18 6.83
CA GLN A 181 4.09 -26.27 6.94
C GLN A 181 5.33 -26.77 6.18
N SER A 182 5.15 -27.64 5.17
CA SER A 182 6.25 -28.19 4.36
C SER A 182 6.47 -27.44 3.04
N GLY A 183 7.74 -27.31 2.64
CA GLY A 183 8.13 -26.62 1.40
C GLY A 183 7.67 -25.17 1.39
N CYS A 184 7.99 -24.46 2.48
CA CYS A 184 7.66 -23.05 2.72
C CYS A 184 8.86 -22.13 2.41
N ASP A 185 9.83 -22.61 1.62
CA ASP A 185 11.03 -21.84 1.26
C ASP A 185 10.70 -20.66 0.33
N ALA A 186 9.55 -20.74 -0.36
CA ALA A 186 8.98 -19.66 -1.16
C ALA A 186 8.23 -18.61 -0.31
N PHE A 187 8.14 -18.80 1.02
CA PHE A 187 7.54 -17.82 1.91
C PHE A 187 8.61 -16.78 2.30
N PRO A 188 8.47 -15.51 1.89
CA PRO A 188 9.37 -14.48 2.34
C PRO A 188 9.26 -14.37 3.86
N ILE A 189 10.42 -14.42 4.53
CA ILE A 189 10.52 -14.00 5.92
C ILE A 189 9.96 -12.57 5.96
N VAL A 190 8.88 -12.36 6.72
CA VAL A 190 8.30 -11.03 6.95
C VAL A 190 9.26 -10.31 7.89
N ASP A 191 10.34 -9.78 7.32
CA ASP A 191 10.95 -8.49 7.62
C ASP A 191 12.27 -8.36 6.86
N GLU A 192 12.21 -7.99 5.58
CA GLU A 192 13.25 -7.14 5.00
C GLU A 192 12.53 -6.14 4.11
N SER A 193 12.21 -4.96 4.65
CA SER A 193 12.08 -3.74 3.86
C SER A 193 13.12 -3.73 2.72
N ASN A 194 12.73 -3.41 1.48
CA ASN A 194 13.75 -3.22 0.44
C ASN A 194 14.48 -1.91 0.78
N ASP A 195 15.58 -2.02 1.53
CA ASP A 195 16.36 -0.87 1.99
C ASP A 195 17.27 -0.28 0.90
N ARG A 196 17.23 -0.83 -0.31
CA ARG A 196 18.02 -0.37 -1.46
C ARG A 196 17.14 -0.07 -2.69
N PRO A 197 16.02 0.66 -2.55
CA PRO A 197 15.05 0.82 -3.62
C PRO A 197 15.67 1.56 -4.82
N ILE A 198 15.29 1.15 -6.01
CA ILE A 198 15.67 1.78 -7.28
C ILE A 198 14.41 2.33 -7.92
N ILE A 199 14.38 3.62 -8.22
CA ILE A 199 13.21 4.28 -8.80
C ILE A 199 13.57 4.79 -10.19
N GLY A 200 12.70 4.48 -11.16
CA GLY A 200 12.80 5.02 -12.50
C GLY A 200 12.39 6.49 -12.55
N ILE A 201 13.10 7.32 -13.32
CA ILE A 201 12.62 8.66 -13.70
C ILE A 201 12.45 8.69 -15.20
N LEU A 202 11.23 9.00 -15.66
CA LEU A 202 10.93 9.07 -17.08
C LEU A 202 11.61 10.28 -17.73
N ALA A 203 12.45 10.03 -18.74
CA ALA A 203 13.00 11.09 -19.56
C ALA A 203 11.92 11.73 -20.44
N GLN A 204 12.22 12.88 -21.03
CA GLN A 204 11.31 13.53 -21.98
C GLN A 204 12.09 14.07 -23.19
N GLU A 205 11.44 14.18 -24.35
CA GLU A 205 12.11 14.61 -25.58
C GLU A 205 12.63 16.06 -25.47
N VAL A 206 13.82 16.28 -26.02
CA VAL A 206 14.33 17.64 -26.25
C VAL A 206 13.60 18.23 -27.46
N ARG A 207 13.09 19.46 -27.33
CA ARG A 207 12.34 20.14 -28.41
C ARG A 207 13.10 20.22 -29.74
N TYR A 208 14.41 20.40 -29.67
CA TYR A 208 15.32 20.45 -30.81
C TYR A 208 16.49 19.49 -30.56
N PRO A 209 16.35 18.21 -30.93
CA PRO A 209 17.35 17.20 -30.61
C PRO A 209 18.64 17.43 -31.40
N SER A 210 19.77 17.11 -30.77
CA SER A 210 21.09 17.05 -31.40
C SER A 210 21.71 15.66 -31.16
N PRO A 211 22.75 15.24 -31.91
CA PRO A 211 23.42 13.96 -31.64
C PRO A 211 23.81 13.82 -30.17
N GLY A 212 23.39 12.72 -29.52
CA GLY A 212 23.61 12.46 -28.09
C GLY A 212 22.77 13.31 -27.12
N LYS A 213 21.75 14.02 -27.61
CA LYS A 213 20.78 14.81 -26.81
C LYS A 213 19.38 14.68 -27.41
N PHE A 214 18.85 13.47 -27.37
CA PHE A 214 17.50 13.17 -27.81
C PHE A 214 16.47 13.42 -26.71
N SER A 215 16.78 13.01 -25.48
CA SER A 215 15.91 13.17 -24.33
C SER A 215 16.67 13.74 -23.13
N TYR A 216 15.95 14.15 -22.10
CA TYR A 216 16.57 14.72 -20.91
C TYR A 216 15.80 14.43 -19.62
N ILE A 217 16.52 14.51 -18.49
CA ILE A 217 15.99 14.53 -17.13
C ILE A 217 16.64 15.71 -16.39
N ALA A 218 15.84 16.55 -15.72
CA ALA A 218 16.37 17.57 -14.84
C ALA A 218 17.00 16.94 -13.59
N ALA A 219 18.21 17.37 -13.22
CA ALA A 219 18.96 16.74 -12.13
C ALA A 219 18.30 16.91 -10.76
N SER A 220 17.42 17.91 -10.58
CA SER A 220 16.64 18.10 -9.35
C SER A 220 15.76 16.90 -9.00
N TYR A 221 15.16 16.22 -9.98
CA TYR A 221 14.39 14.99 -9.73
C TYR A 221 15.28 13.85 -9.22
N VAL A 222 16.47 13.68 -9.80
CA VAL A 222 17.46 12.68 -9.36
C VAL A 222 17.88 12.94 -7.90
N LYS A 223 18.31 14.17 -7.61
CA LYS A 223 18.75 14.60 -6.26
C LYS A 223 17.65 14.43 -5.22
N THR A 224 16.39 14.64 -5.60
CA THR A 224 15.24 14.49 -4.70
C THR A 224 15.10 13.05 -4.24
N LEU A 225 15.10 12.08 -5.16
CA LEU A 225 14.97 10.67 -4.80
C LEU A 225 16.21 10.16 -4.03
N GLU A 226 17.40 10.58 -4.42
CA GLU A 226 18.64 10.22 -3.72
C GLU A 226 18.69 10.77 -2.29
N SER A 227 18.15 11.98 -2.06
CA SER A 227 18.09 12.57 -0.72
C SER A 227 17.24 11.76 0.28
N ALA A 228 16.32 10.94 -0.21
CA ALA A 228 15.45 10.06 0.59
C ALA A 228 15.93 8.59 0.64
N GLY A 229 17.12 8.31 0.08
CA GLY A 229 17.76 6.99 0.14
C GLY A 229 17.32 6.02 -0.95
N ALA A 230 16.91 6.50 -2.13
CA ALA A 230 16.73 5.67 -3.33
C ALA A 230 17.88 5.87 -4.32
N ARG A 231 18.11 4.86 -5.16
CA ARG A 231 18.94 4.99 -6.37
C ARG A 231 18.04 5.25 -7.57
N VAL A 232 18.59 5.82 -8.63
CA VAL A 232 17.81 6.25 -9.80
C VAL A 232 18.25 5.53 -11.07
N VAL A 233 17.26 5.14 -11.88
CA VAL A 233 17.46 4.69 -13.27
C VAL A 233 16.77 5.68 -14.22
N PRO A 234 17.47 6.25 -15.21
CA PRO A 234 16.82 7.02 -16.26
C PRO A 234 16.02 6.08 -17.17
N VAL A 235 14.72 6.34 -17.31
CA VAL A 235 13.83 5.58 -18.21
C VAL A 235 13.76 6.32 -19.54
N MET A 236 14.40 5.77 -20.57
CA MET A 236 14.46 6.37 -21.91
C MET A 236 13.11 6.27 -22.60
N VAL A 237 12.75 7.25 -23.43
CA VAL A 237 11.41 7.30 -24.06
C VAL A 237 11.26 6.50 -25.36
N ASN A 238 12.36 5.99 -25.91
CA ASN A 238 12.42 5.34 -27.22
C ASN A 238 12.62 3.82 -27.15
N GLN A 239 12.20 3.17 -26.06
CA GLN A 239 12.36 1.72 -25.86
C GLN A 239 11.15 0.91 -26.37
N THR A 240 11.36 -0.39 -26.58
CA THR A 240 10.31 -1.35 -26.90
C THR A 240 9.46 -1.67 -25.67
N GLU A 241 8.30 -2.29 -25.87
CA GLU A 241 7.42 -2.67 -24.75
C GLU A 241 8.06 -3.77 -23.88
N GLU A 242 8.80 -4.69 -24.50
CA GLU A 242 9.55 -5.75 -23.82
C GLU A 242 10.67 -5.17 -22.95
N GLU A 243 11.39 -4.16 -23.44
CA GLU A 243 12.41 -3.45 -22.68
C GLU A 243 11.80 -2.72 -21.47
N TYR A 244 10.65 -2.06 -21.65
CA TYR A 244 9.94 -1.44 -20.53
C TYR A 244 9.43 -2.45 -19.51
N LYS A 245 8.89 -3.59 -19.95
CA LYS A 245 8.46 -4.67 -19.06
C LYS A 245 9.63 -5.25 -18.26
N ALA A 246 10.77 -5.48 -18.91
CA ALA A 246 11.99 -5.94 -18.23
C ALA A 246 12.47 -4.92 -17.18
N LEU A 247 12.46 -3.63 -17.53
CA LEU A 247 12.84 -2.56 -16.62
C LEU A 247 11.85 -2.41 -15.46
N PHE A 248 10.55 -2.45 -15.72
CA PHE A 248 9.48 -2.41 -14.72
C PHE A 248 9.67 -3.49 -13.65
N ASN A 249 9.95 -4.73 -14.07
CA ASN A 249 10.21 -5.86 -13.18
C ASN A 249 11.54 -5.74 -12.41
N SER A 250 12.39 -4.77 -12.74
CA SER A 250 13.69 -4.55 -12.11
C SER A 250 13.72 -3.39 -11.12
N ILE A 251 12.85 -2.39 -11.31
CA ILE A 251 12.77 -1.17 -10.47
C ILE A 251 11.59 -1.24 -9.50
N ASN A 252 11.61 -0.42 -8.45
CA ASN A 252 10.67 -0.47 -7.33
C ASN A 252 9.60 0.64 -7.34
N GLY A 253 9.60 1.48 -8.37
CA GLY A 253 8.65 2.58 -8.53
C GLY A 253 9.04 3.45 -9.72
N ILE A 254 8.15 4.35 -10.13
CA ILE A 254 8.44 5.29 -11.22
C ILE A 254 7.94 6.70 -10.94
N LEU A 255 8.76 7.68 -11.33
CA LEU A 255 8.44 9.10 -11.32
C LEU A 255 8.28 9.62 -12.74
N PHE A 256 7.13 10.23 -13.00
CA PHE A 256 6.79 11.01 -14.18
C PHE A 256 7.07 12.50 -13.87
N PRO A 257 8.20 13.06 -14.35
CA PRO A 257 8.60 14.42 -13.99
C PRO A 257 7.75 15.49 -14.69
N GLY A 258 7.95 16.74 -14.25
CA GLY A 258 7.41 17.91 -14.96
C GLY A 258 8.11 18.12 -16.29
N GLY A 259 7.46 18.86 -17.20
CA GLY A 259 7.97 18.98 -18.56
C GLY A 259 7.06 19.75 -19.51
N GLY A 260 7.37 19.65 -20.80
CA GLY A 260 6.62 20.31 -21.87
C GLY A 260 6.16 19.39 -23.00
N SER A 261 6.25 18.07 -22.83
CA SER A 261 5.83 17.09 -23.82
C SER A 261 4.31 17.06 -23.99
N ASN A 262 3.84 16.55 -25.13
CA ASN A 262 2.41 16.38 -25.42
C ASN A 262 1.84 15.14 -24.69
N LEU A 263 0.78 15.29 -23.91
CA LEU A 263 0.15 14.24 -23.09
C LEU A 263 -0.48 13.06 -23.89
N VAL A 264 -0.49 13.14 -25.22
CA VAL A 264 -1.14 12.12 -26.08
C VAL A 264 -0.17 11.56 -27.10
N THR A 265 0.58 12.43 -27.78
CA THR A 265 1.38 12.03 -28.96
C THR A 265 2.88 11.95 -28.70
N SER A 266 3.36 12.30 -27.50
CA SER A 266 4.79 12.23 -27.20
C SER A 266 5.23 10.81 -26.85
N LEU A 267 6.53 10.57 -27.01
CA LEU A 267 7.16 9.35 -26.52
C LEU A 267 7.11 9.28 -24.99
N TYR A 268 7.16 10.43 -24.31
CA TYR A 268 6.88 10.53 -22.87
C TYR A 268 5.52 9.91 -22.52
N ALA A 269 4.43 10.35 -23.18
CA ALA A 269 3.07 9.87 -22.91
C ALA A 269 2.93 8.37 -23.22
N ARG A 270 3.49 7.90 -24.34
CA ARG A 270 3.54 6.47 -24.68
C ARG A 270 4.20 5.65 -23.56
N SER A 271 5.34 6.11 -23.08
CA SER A 271 6.15 5.39 -22.08
C SER A 271 5.46 5.43 -20.71
N ALA A 272 4.94 6.59 -20.31
CA ALA A 272 4.16 6.74 -19.09
C ALA A 272 2.95 5.81 -19.07
N LYS A 273 2.23 5.69 -20.20
CA LYS A 273 1.11 4.76 -20.33
C LYS A 273 1.50 3.31 -20.07
N ILE A 274 2.60 2.84 -20.66
CA ILE A 274 3.06 1.45 -20.48
C ILE A 274 3.36 1.16 -19.00
N PHE A 275 4.10 2.05 -18.32
CA PHE A 275 4.39 1.88 -16.90
C PHE A 275 3.15 2.01 -16.02
N TYR A 276 2.21 2.90 -16.34
CA TYR A 276 0.96 3.04 -15.61
C TYR A 276 0.09 1.80 -15.74
N ASP A 277 -0.07 1.25 -16.94
CA ASP A 277 -0.86 0.03 -17.17
C ASP A 277 -0.25 -1.15 -16.39
N LEU A 278 1.08 -1.33 -16.44
CA LEU A 278 1.77 -2.35 -15.65
C LEU A 278 1.59 -2.13 -14.14
N ALA A 279 1.71 -0.89 -13.66
CA ALA A 279 1.58 -0.57 -12.24
C ALA A 279 0.15 -0.78 -11.70
N VAL A 280 -0.88 -0.60 -12.53
CA VAL A 280 -2.29 -0.83 -12.16
C VAL A 280 -2.61 -2.33 -12.07
N GLU A 281 -1.88 -3.19 -12.79
CA GLU A 281 -2.04 -4.65 -12.76
C GLU A 281 -1.18 -5.34 -11.68
N GLU A 282 -0.15 -4.65 -11.16
CA GLU A 282 0.78 -5.16 -10.14
C GLU A 282 0.21 -5.08 -8.72
N ASP A 283 0.61 -6.02 -7.84
CA ASP A 283 0.15 -6.03 -6.45
C ASP A 283 0.58 -4.75 -5.69
N TYR A 284 1.81 -4.27 -5.94
CA TYR A 284 2.30 -3.00 -5.40
C TYR A 284 3.45 -2.40 -6.22
N PHE A 285 3.18 -1.33 -6.97
CA PHE A 285 4.21 -0.55 -7.67
C PHE A 285 3.88 0.95 -7.62
N PRO A 286 4.61 1.75 -6.83
CA PRO A 286 4.27 3.15 -6.64
C PRO A 286 4.61 4.02 -7.87
N VAL A 287 3.67 4.88 -8.25
CA VAL A 287 3.79 5.83 -9.35
C VAL A 287 3.65 7.24 -8.82
N TRP A 288 4.57 8.14 -9.20
CA TRP A 288 4.54 9.55 -8.83
C TRP A 288 4.48 10.46 -10.05
N GLY A 289 3.53 11.39 -10.10
CA GLY A 289 3.43 12.41 -11.16
C GLY A 289 3.70 13.82 -10.64
N THR A 290 4.67 14.53 -11.21
CA THR A 290 4.93 15.95 -10.89
C THR A 290 4.58 16.83 -12.09
N CYS A 291 3.76 17.87 -11.89
CA CYS A 291 3.33 18.82 -12.93
C CYS A 291 2.84 18.12 -14.21
N LEU A 292 3.65 18.01 -15.26
CA LEU A 292 3.32 17.24 -16.47
C LEU A 292 2.97 15.79 -16.15
N GLY A 293 3.69 15.14 -15.22
CA GLY A 293 3.34 13.80 -14.75
C GLY A 293 2.00 13.74 -14.02
N PHE A 294 1.63 14.77 -13.25
CA PHE A 294 0.31 14.88 -12.64
C PHE A 294 -0.77 15.00 -13.73
N GLU A 295 -0.54 15.85 -14.72
CA GLU A 295 -1.44 16.03 -15.87
C GLU A 295 -1.62 14.71 -16.64
N GLU A 296 -0.52 13.99 -16.89
CA GLU A 296 -0.50 12.67 -17.53
C GLU A 296 -1.30 11.63 -16.74
N LEU A 297 -1.13 11.55 -15.41
CA LEU A 297 -1.92 10.64 -14.57
C LEU A 297 -3.43 10.86 -14.73
N THR A 298 -3.89 12.12 -14.78
CA THR A 298 -5.32 12.41 -15.00
C THR A 298 -5.81 11.97 -16.38
N TYR A 299 -4.95 12.05 -17.40
CA TYR A 299 -5.25 11.58 -18.75
C TYR A 299 -5.30 10.04 -18.80
N LEU A 300 -4.30 9.37 -18.21
CA LEU A 300 -4.19 7.91 -18.19
C LEU A 300 -5.37 7.25 -17.47
N THR A 301 -5.81 7.82 -16.35
CA THR A 301 -6.98 7.31 -15.61
C THR A 301 -8.29 7.47 -16.39
N LEU A 302 -8.43 8.49 -17.24
CA LEU A 302 -9.70 8.81 -17.90
C LEU A 302 -9.77 8.48 -19.39
N GLY A 303 -8.63 8.30 -20.05
CA GLY A 303 -8.52 8.22 -21.51
C GLY A 303 -8.90 9.52 -22.24
N LYS A 304 -9.05 10.66 -21.55
CA LYS A 304 -9.41 11.95 -22.15
C LYS A 304 -8.83 13.14 -21.39
N LEU A 305 -8.56 14.23 -22.12
CA LEU A 305 -8.06 15.48 -21.53
C LEU A 305 -9.16 16.20 -20.76
N VAL A 306 -8.87 16.56 -19.51
CA VAL A 306 -9.80 17.25 -18.59
C VAL A 306 -9.21 18.52 -17.98
N LEU A 307 -8.08 18.98 -18.52
CA LEU A 307 -7.35 20.12 -17.98
C LEU A 307 -7.96 21.44 -18.45
N THR A 308 -7.97 22.42 -17.55
CA THR A 308 -8.39 23.80 -17.80
C THR A 308 -7.17 24.70 -17.77
N ARG A 309 -7.11 25.69 -18.67
CA ARG A 309 -6.00 26.62 -18.74
C ARG A 309 -6.11 27.68 -17.65
N ASN A 310 -5.08 27.84 -16.82
CA ASN A 310 -5.01 28.82 -15.73
C ASN A 310 -3.67 29.58 -15.63
N ASN A 311 -2.66 29.21 -16.42
CA ASN A 311 -1.39 29.94 -16.55
C ASN A 311 -0.70 30.32 -15.21
N MET A 312 -0.64 29.38 -14.27
CA MET A 312 0.09 29.50 -13.00
C MET A 312 1.59 29.31 -13.19
N ARG A 313 2.22 30.24 -13.92
CA ARG A 313 3.67 30.28 -14.09
C ARG A 313 4.32 31.12 -13.02
N ASP A 314 5.49 30.67 -12.58
CA ASP A 314 6.43 31.44 -11.78
C ASP A 314 5.84 31.98 -10.47
N VAL A 315 5.06 31.16 -9.76
CA VAL A 315 4.42 31.53 -8.49
C VAL A 315 4.66 30.49 -7.40
N ALA A 316 4.84 30.94 -6.16
CA ALA A 316 4.88 30.09 -4.98
C ALA A 316 3.60 30.20 -4.16
N LEU A 317 3.02 29.07 -3.78
CA LEU A 317 1.73 29.01 -3.08
C LEU A 317 1.81 28.15 -1.80
N PRO A 318 0.98 28.44 -0.78
CA PRO A 318 0.62 27.46 0.24
C PRO A 318 -0.25 26.35 -0.37
N LEU A 319 -0.65 25.37 0.43
CA LEU A 319 -1.61 24.33 0.06
C LEU A 319 -2.92 24.52 0.82
N ASN A 320 -4.03 24.60 0.10
CA ASN A 320 -5.35 24.56 0.74
C ASN A 320 -5.73 23.09 0.94
N PHE A 321 -5.45 22.54 2.13
CA PHE A 321 -5.77 21.14 2.42
C PHE A 321 -7.28 20.88 2.45
N THR A 322 -7.68 19.74 1.90
CA THR A 322 -9.05 19.23 2.01
C THR A 322 -9.20 18.34 3.25
N ASP A 323 -10.42 17.90 3.54
CA ASP A 323 -10.64 16.90 4.60
C ASP A 323 -10.00 15.53 4.29
N ASP A 324 -9.85 15.18 3.01
CA ASP A 324 -9.19 13.94 2.59
C ASP A 324 -7.67 13.93 2.88
N ALA A 325 -7.06 15.10 3.15
CA ALA A 325 -5.68 15.18 3.62
C ALA A 325 -5.49 14.51 4.99
N LYS A 326 -6.52 14.55 5.85
CA LYS A 326 -6.50 13.96 7.19
C LYS A 326 -6.51 12.43 7.04
N GLY A 327 -5.44 11.79 7.49
CA GLY A 327 -5.27 10.34 7.33
C GLY A 327 -4.94 9.89 5.91
N SER A 328 -4.54 10.83 5.02
CA SER A 328 -3.93 10.47 3.73
C SER A 328 -2.64 9.68 3.93
N ARG A 329 -2.26 8.87 2.95
CA ARG A 329 -0.98 8.15 3.02
C ARG A 329 0.17 9.13 2.86
N MET A 330 0.04 10.05 1.91
CA MET A 330 1.08 11.01 1.54
C MET A 330 1.54 11.89 2.71
N PHE A 331 0.61 12.41 3.51
CA PHE A 331 0.94 13.34 4.60
C PHE A 331 1.01 12.68 5.98
N LYS A 332 0.86 11.35 6.09
CA LYS A 332 0.87 10.64 7.39
C LYS A 332 2.17 10.84 8.17
N GLY A 333 3.31 10.89 7.48
CA GLY A 333 4.63 11.06 8.08
C GLY A 333 5.04 12.52 8.32
N PHE A 334 4.23 13.50 7.92
CA PHE A 334 4.60 14.91 8.00
C PHE A 334 4.47 15.46 9.42
N PRO A 335 5.49 16.19 9.93
CA PRO A 335 5.39 16.91 11.19
C PRO A 335 4.25 17.93 11.20
N ALA A 336 3.56 18.08 12.33
CA ALA A 336 2.42 18.98 12.45
C ALA A 336 2.77 20.45 12.20
N ASP A 337 3.95 20.89 12.60
CA ASP A 337 4.48 22.23 12.30
C ASP A 337 4.65 22.41 10.78
N LEU A 338 5.24 21.42 10.10
CA LEU A 338 5.42 21.47 8.65
C LEU A 338 4.09 21.47 7.90
N MET A 339 3.08 20.75 8.38
CA MET A 339 1.72 20.80 7.82
C MET A 339 1.08 22.18 7.99
N SER A 340 1.32 22.85 9.12
CA SER A 340 0.87 24.23 9.36
C SER A 340 1.57 25.22 8.44
N ASP A 341 2.88 25.09 8.26
CA ASP A 341 3.66 25.94 7.35
C ASP A 341 3.20 25.73 5.91
N LEU A 342 2.97 24.49 5.48
CA LEU A 342 2.41 24.18 4.15
C LEU A 342 1.05 24.83 3.92
N ALA A 343 0.22 24.95 4.95
CA ALA A 343 -1.10 25.57 4.84
C ALA A 343 -1.06 27.11 4.78
N SER A 344 0.02 27.74 5.25
CA SER A 344 0.06 29.18 5.50
C SER A 344 1.17 29.93 4.76
N GLU A 345 2.26 29.27 4.40
CA GLU A 345 3.42 29.85 3.73
C GLU A 345 3.50 29.43 2.25
N SER A 346 4.05 30.31 1.41
CA SER A 346 4.28 30.04 -0.01
C SER A 346 5.44 29.05 -0.23
N LEU A 347 5.22 27.76 0.06
CA LEU A 347 6.25 26.70 0.03
C LEU A 347 6.28 25.88 -1.27
N THR A 348 5.27 25.98 -2.13
CA THR A 348 5.13 25.11 -3.31
C THR A 348 5.34 25.88 -4.62
N ALA A 349 6.37 25.49 -5.38
CA ALA A 349 6.69 26.11 -6.66
C ALA A 349 5.72 25.65 -7.78
N ASN A 350 5.01 26.60 -8.39
CA ASN A 350 4.08 26.35 -9.49
C ASN A 350 4.64 26.94 -10.81
N ALA A 351 4.65 26.13 -11.86
CA ALA A 351 5.24 26.47 -13.17
C ALA A 351 4.45 25.86 -14.34
N HIS A 352 3.12 25.87 -14.27
CA HIS A 352 2.25 25.16 -15.21
C HIS A 352 1.29 26.11 -15.93
N LYS A 353 0.70 25.62 -17.03
CA LYS A 353 -0.27 26.39 -17.84
C LYS A 353 -1.69 25.85 -17.75
N TRP A 354 -1.81 24.62 -17.30
CA TRP A 354 -3.00 23.81 -17.29
C TRP A 354 -3.12 23.17 -15.92
N SER A 355 -4.35 23.00 -15.45
CA SER A 355 -4.61 22.29 -14.20
C SER A 355 -5.93 21.55 -14.26
N LEU A 356 -6.08 20.53 -13.41
CA LEU A 356 -7.36 19.88 -13.19
C LEU A 356 -8.25 20.80 -12.33
N ALA A 357 -9.26 21.42 -12.96
CA ALA A 357 -10.23 22.24 -12.25
C ALA A 357 -11.04 21.40 -11.24
N MET A 358 -11.34 21.97 -10.08
CA MET A 358 -12.19 21.31 -9.08
C MET A 358 -13.59 21.02 -9.62
N SER A 359 -14.14 21.88 -10.49
CA SER A 359 -15.41 21.63 -11.19
C SER A 359 -15.34 20.38 -12.09
N SER A 360 -14.25 20.23 -12.85
CA SER A 360 -14.01 19.04 -13.68
C SER A 360 -13.84 17.78 -12.85
N TYR A 361 -13.08 17.83 -11.75
CA TYR A 361 -12.95 16.70 -10.81
C TYR A 361 -14.32 16.32 -10.21
N ASN A 362 -15.05 17.29 -9.65
CA ASN A 362 -16.33 17.06 -8.97
C ASN A 362 -17.40 16.47 -9.90
N SER A 363 -17.39 16.86 -11.18
CA SER A 363 -18.32 16.34 -12.20
C SER A 363 -17.94 14.96 -12.75
N ASN A 364 -16.72 14.47 -12.50
CA ASN A 364 -16.22 13.22 -13.06
C ASN A 364 -16.23 12.09 -12.01
N VAL A 365 -17.14 11.14 -12.20
CA VAL A 365 -17.31 10.00 -11.28
C VAL A 365 -16.07 9.10 -11.22
N GLU A 366 -15.40 8.88 -12.35
CA GLU A 366 -14.24 7.97 -12.41
C GLU A 366 -13.02 8.57 -11.71
N LEU A 367 -12.75 9.88 -11.88
CA LEU A 367 -11.70 10.55 -11.08
C LEU A 367 -11.99 10.49 -9.59
N LYS A 368 -13.23 10.69 -9.16
CA LYS A 368 -13.59 10.62 -7.74
C LYS A 368 -13.47 9.21 -7.17
N LYS A 369 -13.77 8.18 -7.96
CA LYS A 369 -13.58 6.77 -7.57
C LYS A 369 -12.10 6.40 -7.47
N PHE A 370 -11.26 7.00 -8.31
CA PHE A 370 -9.85 6.65 -8.37
C PHE A 370 -8.97 7.49 -7.44
N TYR A 371 -9.20 8.80 -7.33
CA TYR A 371 -8.34 9.72 -6.58
C TYR A 371 -9.06 10.39 -5.40
N LYS A 372 -8.31 10.56 -4.31
CA LYS A 372 -8.57 11.58 -3.28
C LYS A 372 -7.83 12.85 -3.64
N VAL A 373 -8.48 13.99 -3.46
CA VAL A 373 -7.85 15.31 -3.60
C VAL A 373 -7.38 15.72 -2.21
N LEU A 374 -6.07 15.86 -2.01
CA LEU A 374 -5.49 16.19 -0.71
C LEU A 374 -5.32 17.70 -0.52
N SER A 375 -5.07 18.44 -1.60
CA SER A 375 -5.03 19.90 -1.55
C SER A 375 -5.50 20.52 -2.85
N THR A 376 -6.00 21.75 -2.74
CA THR A 376 -6.33 22.62 -3.86
C THR A 376 -5.52 23.91 -3.81
N ASN A 377 -5.57 24.65 -4.90
CA ASN A 377 -5.10 26.03 -5.00
C ASN A 377 -6.02 26.83 -5.91
N SER A 378 -5.86 28.15 -5.92
CA SER A 378 -6.61 29.03 -6.80
C SER A 378 -5.71 30.06 -7.48
N ASP A 379 -6.04 30.39 -8.73
CA ASP A 379 -5.46 31.52 -9.46
C ASP A 379 -6.27 32.83 -9.27
N GLY A 380 -7.28 32.81 -8.39
CA GLY A 380 -8.26 33.88 -8.17
C GLY A 380 -9.56 33.72 -8.97
N THR A 381 -9.58 32.89 -10.00
CA THR A 381 -10.76 32.62 -10.85
C THR A 381 -11.12 31.14 -10.92
N LEU A 382 -10.11 30.28 -10.98
CA LEU A 382 -10.19 28.83 -11.05
C LEU A 382 -9.63 28.23 -9.76
N GLU A 383 -10.43 27.41 -9.08
CA GLU A 383 -9.94 26.47 -8.09
C GLU A 383 -9.50 25.17 -8.78
N PHE A 384 -8.31 24.70 -8.48
CA PHE A 384 -7.71 23.52 -9.11
C PHE A 384 -7.07 22.58 -8.09
N VAL A 385 -7.06 21.29 -8.44
CA VAL A 385 -6.40 20.23 -7.66
C VAL A 385 -4.89 20.46 -7.71
N SER A 386 -4.24 20.53 -6.54
CA SER A 386 -2.79 20.69 -6.46
C SER A 386 -2.07 19.44 -5.96
N THR A 387 -2.75 18.59 -5.18
CA THR A 387 -2.19 17.30 -4.71
C THR A 387 -3.27 16.22 -4.72
N LEU A 388 -2.94 15.02 -5.20
CA LEU A 388 -3.82 13.85 -5.23
C LEU A 388 -3.10 12.56 -4.79
N GLU A 389 -3.88 11.60 -4.31
CA GLU A 389 -3.44 10.21 -4.10
C GLU A 389 -4.52 9.23 -4.56
N GLY A 390 -4.11 8.04 -5.02
CA GLY A 390 -5.00 6.95 -5.40
C GLY A 390 -5.79 6.43 -4.20
N ARG A 391 -7.05 6.08 -4.40
CA ARG A 391 -7.89 5.44 -3.40
C ARG A 391 -7.47 3.98 -3.22
N SER A 392 -7.69 3.47 -2.02
CA SER A 392 -7.73 2.03 -1.80
C SER A 392 -9.16 1.56 -2.10
N THR A 393 -9.33 0.83 -3.20
CA THR A 393 -10.61 0.27 -3.62
C THR A 393 -10.74 -1.17 -3.14
N VAL A 394 -11.85 -1.49 -2.49
CA VAL A 394 -12.21 -2.85 -2.14
C VAL A 394 -13.08 -3.42 -3.26
N THR A 395 -12.54 -4.36 -4.03
CA THR A 395 -13.28 -5.08 -5.08
C THR A 395 -13.89 -6.33 -4.48
N TYR A 396 -15.22 -6.35 -4.38
CA TYR A 396 -15.96 -7.54 -3.97
C TYR A 396 -16.06 -8.52 -5.14
N HIS A 397 -15.47 -9.71 -5.01
CA HIS A 397 -15.77 -10.82 -5.90
C HIS A 397 -16.97 -11.58 -5.34
N CYS A 398 -18.12 -11.48 -6.02
CA CYS A 398 -19.29 -12.28 -5.71
C CYS A 398 -19.11 -13.67 -6.35
N CYS A 399 -18.81 -14.69 -5.56
CA CYS A 399 -18.93 -16.07 -6.01
C CYS A 399 -20.40 -16.49 -5.91
N SER A 400 -21.10 -16.53 -7.04
CA SER A 400 -22.42 -17.14 -7.13
C SER A 400 -22.29 -18.67 -7.05
N PHE A 401 -22.28 -19.22 -5.85
CA PHE A 401 -22.72 -20.60 -5.60
C PHE A 401 -23.57 -20.60 -4.33
N GLY A 402 -24.79 -21.13 -4.46
CA GLY A 402 -25.89 -21.18 -3.49
C GLY A 402 -25.59 -20.83 -2.02
N ALA A 403 -26.32 -19.81 -1.53
CA ALA A 403 -26.66 -19.61 -0.12
C ALA A 403 -25.52 -19.58 0.92
N ALA A 404 -24.53 -18.72 0.71
CA ALA A 404 -23.90 -17.93 1.77
C ALA A 404 -23.16 -16.77 1.08
N LEU A 405 -23.60 -15.53 1.34
CA LEU A 405 -22.88 -14.34 0.88
C LEU A 405 -21.59 -14.21 1.70
N ILE A 406 -20.52 -14.88 1.26
CA ILE A 406 -19.17 -14.59 1.75
C ILE A 406 -18.52 -13.73 0.68
N GLN A 407 -18.57 -12.43 0.92
CA GLN A 407 -17.88 -11.43 0.12
C GLN A 407 -16.37 -11.57 0.35
N LEU A 408 -15.68 -12.24 -0.58
CA LEU A 408 -14.23 -12.11 -0.70
C LEU A 408 -13.95 -10.74 -1.29
N SER A 409 -13.28 -9.90 -0.52
CA SER A 409 -12.99 -8.53 -0.90
C SER A 409 -11.48 -8.36 -1.06
N ALA A 410 -11.02 -8.10 -2.28
CA ALA A 410 -9.63 -7.72 -2.53
C ALA A 410 -9.52 -6.21 -2.35
N ALA A 411 -8.77 -5.75 -1.35
CA ALA A 411 -8.44 -4.34 -1.20
C ALA A 411 -7.26 -4.00 -2.12
N TYR A 412 -7.54 -3.43 -3.29
CA TYR A 412 -6.54 -2.84 -4.17
C TYR A 412 -6.21 -1.44 -3.67
N SER A 413 -4.98 -1.21 -3.25
CA SER A 413 -4.48 0.15 -3.09
C SER A 413 -3.78 0.54 -4.37
N TYR A 414 -4.19 1.64 -5.01
CA TYR A 414 -3.40 2.23 -6.10
C TYR A 414 -2.34 3.15 -5.47
N PRO A 415 -1.07 2.77 -5.34
CA PRO A 415 0.00 3.64 -4.84
C PRO A 415 0.39 4.70 -5.91
N ILE A 416 -0.59 5.43 -6.42
CA ILE A 416 -0.44 6.45 -7.44
C ILE A 416 -0.61 7.82 -6.80
N TYR A 417 0.36 8.68 -7.00
CA TYR A 417 0.50 9.95 -6.30
C TYR A 417 0.78 11.06 -7.29
N GLY A 418 0.31 12.28 -7.01
CA GLY A 418 0.60 13.39 -7.90
C GLY A 418 0.56 14.75 -7.23
N THR A 419 1.50 15.60 -7.63
CA THR A 419 1.56 17.02 -7.29
C THR A 419 1.56 17.86 -8.56
N GLN A 420 0.66 18.83 -8.67
CA GLN A 420 0.69 19.81 -9.77
C GLN A 420 1.88 20.77 -9.63
N TRP A 421 2.35 20.97 -8.39
CA TRP A 421 3.51 21.78 -8.02
C TRP A 421 4.78 20.93 -7.98
N HIS A 422 5.93 21.62 -7.88
CA HIS A 422 7.27 21.06 -8.02
C HIS A 422 8.03 20.98 -6.68
N PRO A 423 7.91 19.86 -5.93
CA PRO A 423 8.66 19.70 -4.69
C PRO A 423 10.17 19.69 -4.93
N GLU A 424 10.65 19.19 -6.07
CA GLU A 424 12.08 19.02 -6.36
C GLU A 424 12.85 20.34 -6.46
N LYS A 425 12.16 21.46 -6.69
CA LYS A 425 12.82 22.75 -6.96
C LYS A 425 13.41 23.38 -5.71
N ASN A 426 12.75 23.25 -4.56
CA ASN A 426 13.05 24.03 -3.36
C ASN A 426 14.52 23.91 -2.90
N PRO A 427 15.16 22.72 -2.85
CA PRO A 427 16.58 22.61 -2.48
C PRO A 427 17.55 22.64 -3.66
N PHE A 428 17.09 22.51 -4.91
CA PHE A 428 17.99 22.18 -6.04
C PHE A 428 17.97 23.16 -7.22
N GLU A 429 16.96 24.03 -7.34
CA GLU A 429 16.81 24.93 -8.50
C GLU A 429 16.83 26.41 -8.10
N PHE A 430 17.91 27.12 -8.43
CA PHE A 430 18.18 28.48 -7.94
C PHE A 430 18.04 29.58 -9.01
N LEU A 431 17.60 29.23 -10.22
CA LEU A 431 17.61 30.15 -11.37
C LEU A 431 16.42 31.11 -11.40
N LYS A 432 15.39 30.87 -10.59
CA LYS A 432 14.12 31.60 -10.63
C LYS A 432 13.75 32.10 -9.25
N ALA A 433 13.50 33.40 -9.15
CA ALA A 433 13.24 34.08 -7.87
C ALA A 433 11.96 33.62 -7.15
N TYR A 434 11.00 33.01 -7.87
CA TYR A 434 9.77 32.51 -7.27
C TYR A 434 9.94 31.15 -6.56
N VAL A 435 11.07 30.46 -6.75
CA VAL A 435 11.27 29.14 -6.13
C VAL A 435 11.50 29.31 -4.62
N PRO A 436 10.69 28.67 -3.76
CA PRO A 436 10.85 28.78 -2.32
C PRO A 436 12.12 28.07 -1.84
N HIS A 437 12.91 28.77 -1.03
CA HIS A 437 14.15 28.24 -0.43
C HIS A 437 14.15 28.33 1.11
N SER A 438 12.97 28.54 1.74
CA SER A 438 12.86 28.57 3.20
C SER A 438 13.17 27.18 3.79
N PRO A 439 13.57 27.08 5.08
CA PRO A 439 13.78 25.79 5.74
C PRO A 439 12.58 24.86 5.64
N SER A 440 11.35 25.38 5.79
CA SER A 440 10.12 24.60 5.66
C SER A 440 9.89 24.14 4.22
N ALA A 441 10.19 24.96 3.21
CA ALA A 441 10.12 24.54 1.80
C ALA A 441 11.09 23.39 1.49
N VAL A 442 12.31 23.43 2.03
CA VAL A 442 13.30 22.35 1.87
C VAL A 442 12.87 21.08 2.62
N ARG A 443 12.34 21.22 3.84
CA ARG A 443 11.76 20.09 4.60
C ARG A 443 10.61 19.45 3.83
N THR A 444 9.72 20.24 3.22
CA THR A 444 8.64 19.72 2.37
C THR A 444 9.18 18.80 1.29
N THR A 445 10.21 19.22 0.54
CA THR A 445 10.82 18.35 -0.50
C THR A 445 11.30 17.03 0.06
N PHE A 446 12.01 17.06 1.20
CA PHE A 446 12.51 15.85 1.83
C PHE A 446 11.37 14.92 2.26
N TYR A 447 10.33 15.41 2.93
CA TYR A 447 9.23 14.56 3.39
C TYR A 447 8.38 14.01 2.23
N MET A 448 8.23 14.75 1.12
CA MET A 448 7.59 14.23 -0.09
C MET A 448 8.41 13.09 -0.71
N ALA A 449 9.73 13.25 -0.76
CA ALA A 449 10.64 12.23 -1.25
C ALA A 449 10.71 11.01 -0.33
N GLU A 450 10.80 11.22 0.99
CA GLU A 450 10.81 10.17 2.02
C GLU A 450 9.55 9.31 1.91
N PHE A 451 8.38 9.94 1.78
CA PHE A 451 7.14 9.24 1.57
C PHE A 451 7.21 8.35 0.32
N PHE A 452 7.55 8.92 -0.85
CA PHE A 452 7.55 8.16 -2.10
C PHE A 452 8.61 7.04 -2.12
N VAL A 453 9.79 7.27 -1.52
CA VAL A 453 10.80 6.21 -1.39
C VAL A 453 10.32 5.13 -0.41
N SER A 454 9.63 5.47 0.68
CA SER A 454 9.02 4.49 1.60
C SER A 454 8.00 3.59 0.90
N GLU A 455 7.26 4.14 -0.07
CA GLU A 455 6.36 3.36 -0.92
C GLU A 455 7.15 2.37 -1.77
N ALA A 456 8.27 2.80 -2.38
CA ALA A 456 9.12 1.93 -3.19
C ALA A 456 9.74 0.78 -2.39
N ARG A 457 10.02 0.97 -1.09
CA ARG A 457 10.57 -0.10 -0.21
C ARG A 457 9.63 -1.30 -0.03
N LYS A 458 8.33 -1.12 -0.32
CA LYS A 458 7.30 -2.17 -0.24
C LYS A 458 7.31 -3.10 -1.46
N ASN A 459 7.93 -2.67 -2.56
CA ASN A 459 8.12 -3.48 -3.76
C ASN A 459 9.47 -4.24 -3.70
N LYS A 460 9.48 -5.50 -4.18
CA LYS A 460 10.64 -6.43 -4.13
C LYS A 460 11.31 -6.70 -5.48
N HIS A 461 10.95 -5.94 -6.52
CA HIS A 461 11.60 -5.98 -7.81
C HIS A 461 13.10 -5.71 -7.66
N HIS A 462 13.88 -6.35 -8.51
CA HIS A 462 15.32 -6.21 -8.54
C HIS A 462 15.84 -6.61 -9.92
N PHE A 463 16.99 -6.07 -10.31
CA PHE A 463 17.67 -6.48 -11.53
C PHE A 463 18.12 -7.94 -11.43
N GLN A 464 18.17 -8.64 -12.57
CA GLN A 464 18.58 -10.05 -12.61
C GLN A 464 20.04 -10.26 -12.16
N SER A 465 20.88 -9.23 -12.30
CA SER A 465 22.25 -9.25 -11.83
C SER A 465 22.74 -7.86 -11.42
N GLU A 466 23.74 -7.82 -10.55
CA GLU A 466 24.42 -6.58 -10.16
C GLU A 466 25.04 -5.85 -11.37
N ALA A 467 25.52 -6.60 -12.37
CA ALA A 467 26.12 -6.00 -13.57
C ALA A 467 25.07 -5.27 -14.43
N GLU A 468 23.84 -5.78 -14.52
CA GLU A 468 22.74 -5.08 -15.20
C GLU A 468 22.28 -3.87 -14.42
N GLU A 469 22.16 -4.02 -13.09
CA GLU A 469 21.85 -2.90 -12.18
C GLU A 469 22.86 -1.76 -12.36
N GLN A 470 24.16 -2.07 -12.24
CA GLN A 470 25.23 -1.10 -12.34
C GLN A 470 25.21 -0.36 -13.69
N LYS A 471 24.85 -1.02 -14.80
CA LYS A 471 24.75 -0.38 -16.13
C LYS A 471 23.51 0.50 -16.28
N ALA A 472 22.42 0.17 -15.59
CA ALA A 472 21.16 0.91 -15.68
C ALA A 472 21.16 2.20 -14.86
N LEU A 473 21.95 2.27 -13.80
CA LEU A 473 21.93 3.40 -12.87
C LEU A 473 22.32 4.74 -13.50
N ILE A 474 21.74 5.82 -12.96
CA ILE A 474 22.05 7.20 -13.34
C ILE A 474 23.54 7.56 -13.19
N TYR A 475 24.29 6.82 -12.37
CA TYR A 475 25.72 7.00 -12.13
C TYR A 475 26.59 6.84 -13.37
N ASN A 476 26.08 6.21 -14.44
CA ASN A 476 26.78 6.10 -15.73
C ASN A 476 26.66 7.37 -16.59
N TYR A 477 25.89 8.36 -16.13
CA TYR A 477 25.59 9.58 -16.88
C TYR A 477 26.13 10.79 -16.13
N SER A 478 26.56 11.81 -16.89
CA SER A 478 27.05 13.07 -16.34
C SER A 478 26.08 14.20 -16.68
N PRO A 479 25.56 14.94 -15.69
CA PRO A 479 24.72 16.08 -15.99
C PRO A 479 25.57 17.25 -16.49
N VAL A 480 25.00 18.07 -17.36
CA VAL A 480 25.63 19.32 -17.82
C VAL A 480 25.02 20.51 -17.12
N TYR A 481 25.83 21.53 -16.88
CA TYR A 481 25.35 22.83 -16.44
C TYR A 481 24.54 23.49 -17.57
N SER A 482 23.30 23.85 -17.29
CA SER A 482 22.33 24.30 -18.31
C SER A 482 21.90 25.76 -18.19
N ALA A 483 22.35 26.47 -17.16
CA ALA A 483 22.08 27.90 -17.02
C ALA A 483 23.00 28.75 -17.94
N PRO A 484 22.56 29.92 -18.42
CA PRO A 484 21.26 30.58 -18.14
C PRO A 484 20.14 30.18 -19.12
N ASN A 485 20.39 29.28 -20.08
CA ASN A 485 19.48 28.99 -21.19
C ASN A 485 18.32 28.04 -20.82
N SER A 486 18.21 27.65 -19.55
CA SER A 486 17.25 26.69 -19.03
C SER A 486 16.63 27.17 -17.72
N THR A 487 15.49 26.59 -17.35
CA THR A 487 14.89 26.72 -16.01
C THR A 487 15.53 25.80 -14.98
N PHE A 488 16.37 24.86 -15.42
CA PHE A 488 17.09 23.92 -14.56
C PHE A 488 18.59 24.26 -14.48
N VAL A 489 19.18 24.12 -13.29
CA VAL A 489 20.62 24.32 -13.04
C VAL A 489 21.46 23.27 -13.77
N GLN A 490 21.03 22.00 -13.69
CA GLN A 490 21.70 20.85 -14.30
C GLN A 490 20.70 19.92 -14.99
N ILE A 491 21.11 19.37 -16.13
CA ILE A 491 20.31 18.45 -16.92
C ILE A 491 21.16 17.24 -17.33
N TYR A 492 20.62 16.04 -17.16
CA TYR A 492 21.11 14.85 -17.84
C TYR A 492 20.51 14.79 -19.24
N TYR A 493 21.36 14.67 -20.26
CA TYR A 493 20.93 14.42 -21.64
C TYR A 493 21.27 12.98 -22.03
N PHE A 494 20.42 12.38 -22.85
CA PHE A 494 20.53 11.01 -23.36
C PHE A 494 20.37 10.97 -24.88
#